data_AF-A0A1I4FCA6-F1
#
_entry.id   AF-A0A1I4FCA6-F1
#
_cell.length_a   1.000
_cell.length_b   1.000
_cell.length_c   1.000
_cell.angle_alpha   90.00
_cell.angle_beta   90.00
_cell.angle_gamma   90.00
#
_symmetry.space_group_name_H-M   'P 1'
#
loop_
_entity.id
_entity.type
_entity.pdbx_description
1 polymer ?
#
loop_
_entity_poly.entity_id
_entity_poly.type
_entity_poly.pdbx_seq_one_letter_code
_entity_poly.pdbx_strand_id
1 'polypeptide(L)' 'MNKSKLARDLGISRTMLYKLEAKGMPTNKGIEACITWREQSLLFTHTKQWRIDGNKGVKRESA' A
#
# COMPACT_ATOMS: atom_id res chain seq x y z
N MET A 1 -14.61 9.34 13.08
CA MET A 1 -14.93 8.75 11.76
C MET A 1 -15.07 7.23 11.91
N ASN A 2 -16.08 6.61 11.31
CA ASN A 2 -16.25 5.15 11.41
C ASN A 2 -15.22 4.45 10.52
N LYS A 3 -14.25 3.75 11.14
CA LYS A 3 -13.14 3.08 10.45
C LYS A 3 -13.62 2.00 9.47
N SER A 4 -14.72 1.32 9.78
CA SER A 4 -15.29 0.30 8.88
C SER A 4 -15.87 0.92 7.61
N LYS A 5 -16.49 2.10 7.72
CA LYS A 5 -17.01 2.85 6.56
C LYS A 5 -15.85 3.37 5.70
N LEU A 6 -14.86 4.00 6.32
CA LEU A 6 -13.67 4.47 5.62
C LEU A 6 -12.91 3.36 4.89
N ALA A 7 -12.76 2.18 5.51
CA ALA A 7 -12.12 1.04 4.87
C ALA A 7 -12.88 0.57 3.63
N ARG A 8 -14.23 0.54 3.70
CA ARG A 8 -15.10 0.21 2.57
C ARG A 8 -14.95 1.22 1.44
N ASP A 9 -15.00 2.51 1.78
CA ASP A 9 -14.91 3.58 0.79
C ASP A 9 -13.52 3.64 0.12
N LEU A 10 -12.46 3.27 0.85
CA LEU A 10 -11.09 3.14 0.34
C LEU A 10 -10.78 1.79 -0.36
N GLY A 11 -11.76 0.89 -0.44
CA GLY A 11 -11.61 -0.43 -1.08
C GLY A 11 -10.57 -1.33 -0.39
N ILE A 12 -10.38 -1.22 0.92
CA ILE A 12 -9.40 -2.02 1.68
C ILE A 12 -10.01 -2.73 2.88
N SER A 13 -9.29 -3.75 3.36
CA SER A 13 -9.63 -4.37 4.63
C SER A 13 -9.45 -3.40 5.80
N ARG A 14 -10.27 -3.58 6.83
CA ARG A 14 -10.18 -2.82 8.07
C ARG A 14 -8.81 -3.00 8.77
N THR A 15 -8.22 -4.19 8.68
CA THR A 15 -6.87 -4.46 9.19
C THR A 15 -5.81 -3.65 8.44
N MET A 16 -5.96 -3.48 7.13
CA MET A 16 -5.06 -2.65 6.36
C MET A 16 -5.20 -1.18 6.72
N LEU A 17 -6.43 -0.70 6.98
CA LEU A 17 -6.66 0.66 7.45
C LEU A 17 -5.88 0.97 8.74
N TYR A 18 -5.92 0.07 9.74
CA TYR A 18 -5.16 0.25 10.98
C TYR A 18 -3.65 0.28 10.74
N LYS A 19 -3.14 -0.56 9.82
CA LYS A 19 -1.73 -0.54 9.43
C LYS A 19 -1.33 0.78 8.76
N LEU A 20 -2.18 1.35 7.91
CA LEU A 20 -1.92 2.64 7.28
C LEU A 20 -2.00 3.79 8.27
N GLU A 21 -2.93 3.74 9.21
CA GLU A 21 -3.05 4.71 10.29
C GLU A 21 -1.81 4.68 11.21
N ALA A 22 -1.31 3.49 11.56
CA ALA A 22 -0.06 3.34 12.31
C ALA A 22 1.16 3.89 11.53
N LYS A 23 1.08 3.96 10.20
CA LYS A 23 2.08 4.58 9.33
C LYS A 23 1.89 6.10 9.16
N GLY A 24 0.88 6.69 9.80
CA GLY A 24 0.62 8.14 9.76
C GLY A 24 -0.43 8.58 8.75
N MET A 25 -1.25 7.66 8.20
CA MET A 25 -2.36 8.04 7.32
C MET A 25 -3.38 8.91 8.08
N PRO A 26 -3.78 10.09 7.55
CA PRO A 26 -4.63 11.05 8.25
C PRO A 26 -6.11 10.65 8.21
N THR A 27 -6.47 9.58 8.93
CA THR A 27 -7.84 9.04 9.06
C THR A 27 -8.83 10.01 9.71
N ASN A 28 -8.37 11.14 10.24
CA ASN A 28 -9.18 12.20 10.86
C ASN A 28 -9.57 13.32 9.88
N LYS A 29 -8.90 13.45 8.72
CA LYS A 29 -9.10 14.56 7.76
C LYS A 29 -10.07 14.24 6.62
N GLY A 30 -10.75 13.08 6.67
CA GLY A 30 -11.70 12.65 5.63
C GLY A 30 -11.09 11.70 4.60
N ILE A 31 -11.91 11.28 3.64
CA ILE A 31 -11.53 10.27 2.64
C ILE A 31 -10.53 10.80 1.61
N GLU A 32 -10.71 12.03 1.14
CA GLU A 32 -9.83 12.65 0.13
C GLU A 32 -8.39 12.73 0.63
N ALA A 33 -8.18 13.18 1.87
CA ALA A 33 -6.86 13.21 2.49
C ALA A 33 -6.22 11.82 2.60
N CYS A 34 -7.02 10.77 2.83
CA CYS A 34 -6.52 9.39 2.85
C CYS A 34 -6.12 8.90 1.45
N ILE A 35 -6.86 9.29 0.41
CA ILE A 35 -6.54 8.97 -0.99
C ILE A 35 -5.24 9.64 -1.39
N THR A 36 -5.14 10.96 -1.21
CA THR A 36 -3.92 11.72 -1.51
C THR A 36 -2.71 11.22 -0.73
N TRP A 37 -2.89 10.92 0.56
CA TRP A 37 -1.81 10.33 1.36
C TRP A 37 -1.39 8.96 0.83
N ARG A 38 -2.33 8.11 0.39
CA ARG A 38 -2.00 6.80 -0.21
C ARG A 38 -1.27 6.96 -1.53
N GLU A 39 -1.66 7.90 -2.38
CA GLU A 39 -0.97 8.19 -3.63
C GLU A 39 0.47 8.67 -3.40
N GLN A 40 0.68 9.52 -2.40
CA GLN A 40 2.00 10.05 -2.05
C GLN A 40 2.87 9.06 -1.25
N SER A 41 2.24 8.23 -0.40
CA SER A 41 2.94 7.28 0.49
C SER A 41 3.12 5.89 -0.11
N LEU A 42 2.48 5.60 -1.25
CA LEU A 42 2.86 4.46 -2.07
C LEU A 42 4.25 4.74 -2.62
N LEU A 43 5.25 4.20 -1.94
CA LEU A 43 6.61 4.10 -2.48
C LEU A 43 6.52 3.54 -3.89
N PHE A 44 6.84 4.37 -4.88
CA PHE A 44 6.91 4.02 -6.30
C PHE A 44 7.69 2.71 -6.53
N THR A 45 8.70 2.45 -5.70
CA THR A 45 9.54 1.23 -5.68
C THR A 45 8.82 -0.06 -5.23
N HIS A 46 7.68 0.05 -4.54
CA HIS A 46 6.85 -1.09 -4.13
C HIS A 46 5.70 -1.38 -5.10
N THR A 47 5.49 -0.52 -6.11
CA THR A 47 4.54 -0.78 -7.19
C THR A 47 5.08 -1.88 -8.10
N LYS A 48 4.19 -2.66 -8.74
CA LYS A 48 4.59 -3.74 -9.67
C LYS A 48 5.54 -3.25 -10.78
N GLN A 49 5.47 -1.96 -11.13
CA GLN A 49 6.29 -1.34 -12.16
C GLN A 49 7.81 -1.34 -11.83
N TRP A 50 8.17 -1.39 -10.54
CA TRP A 50 9.55 -1.34 -10.04
C TRP A 50 9.91 -2.47 -9.10
N ARG A 51 9.03 -3.47 -8.97
CA ARG A 51 9.52 -4.79 -8.56
C ARG A 51 10.54 -5.18 -9.61
N ILE A 52 11.80 -5.20 -9.21
CA ILE A 52 12.84 -5.83 -10.00
C ILE A 52 12.36 -7.27 -10.18
N ASP A 53 11.80 -7.61 -11.33
CA ASP A 53 11.48 -8.98 -11.75
C ASP A 53 12.75 -9.83 -11.94
N GLY A 54 13.85 -9.43 -11.30
CA GLY A 54 15.16 -10.06 -11.32
C GLY A 54 15.29 -11.09 -10.22
N ASN A 55 14.36 -12.04 -10.12
CA ASN A 55 14.78 -13.39 -9.77
C ASN A 55 14.86 -14.19 -11.06
N LYS A 56 15.82 -13.84 -11.92
CA LYS A 56 16.32 -14.79 -12.92
C LYS A 56 17.08 -15.84 -12.12
N GLY A 57 16.37 -16.86 -11.62
CA GLY A 57 16.98 -17.99 -10.94
C GLY A 57 18.13 -18.49 -11.83
N VAL A 58 19.35 -18.28 -11.37
CA VAL A 58 20.55 -18.72 -12.10
C VAL A 58 20.55 -20.23 -12.01
N LYS A 59 20.08 -20.91 -13.07
CA LYS A 59 20.41 -22.32 -13.26
C LYS A 59 21.92 -22.36 -13.49
N ARG A 60 22.68 -22.79 -12.48
CA ARG A 60 24.07 -23.21 -12.71
C ARG A 60 24.00 -24.44 -13.61
N GLU A 61 24.34 -24.28 -14.88
CA GLU A 61 24.73 -25.42 -15.70
C GLU A 61 26.06 -25.91 -15.13
N SER A 62 26.04 -27.09 -14.53
CA SER A 62 27.24 -27.82 -14.12
C SER A 62 27.97 -28.24 -15.40
N ALA A 63 29.18 -27.73 -15.58
CA ALA A 63 30.16 -28.25 -16.53
C ALA A 63 30.82 -29.53 -16.01
#